data_AF-A0AA86SVG0-F1
#
_entry.id   AF-A0AA86SVG0-F1
#
_cell.length_a   1.000
_cell.length_b   1.000
_cell.length_c   1.000
_cell.angle_alpha   90.00
_cell.angle_beta   90.00
_cell.angle_gamma   90.00
#
_symmetry.space_group_name_H-M   'P 1'
#
loop_
_entity.id
_entity.type
_entity.pdbx_description
1 polymer ?
#
loop_
_entity_poly.entity_id
_entity_poly.type
_entity_poly.pdbx_seq_one_letter_code
_entity_poly.pdbx_strand_id
1 'polypeptide(L)'
;MLLDLLEDPHEIRRICIMGRNCTLNKGNNNMECSVSHEKQNAEEEEEEIEMLLENYLQRCESCHGQAERLLDSAREMEDSIAVSLSSRRLEVSRVELLLQVGTFCVAVGALVAGIFGMNLKSYLEEHVLAFWLTTAGIIIGGIIAFFLMYSYLRARKIF
;
A
#
# COMPACT_ATOMS: atom_id res chain seq x y z
N MET A 1 2.32 -48.09 34.10
CA MET A 1 3.70 -48.38 34.54
C MET A 1 4.70 -48.37 33.39
N LEU A 2 4.70 -49.31 32.43
CA LEU A 2 5.62 -49.23 31.28
C LEU A 2 5.28 -48.10 30.31
N LEU A 3 4.00 -47.75 30.17
CA LEU A 3 3.59 -46.60 29.35
C LEU A 3 3.98 -45.25 29.96
N ASP A 4 3.90 -45.11 31.30
CA ASP A 4 4.30 -43.86 31.99
C ASP A 4 5.81 -43.60 31.85
N LEU A 5 6.63 -44.66 31.82
CA LEU A 5 8.08 -44.60 31.58
C LEU A 5 8.47 -44.20 30.13
N LEU A 6 7.52 -44.29 29.21
CA LEU A 6 7.67 -43.94 27.78
C LEU A 6 7.00 -42.62 27.43
N GLU A 7 6.41 -41.93 28.40
CA GLU A 7 5.82 -40.61 28.23
C GLU A 7 6.82 -39.50 28.60
N ASP A 8 7.84 -39.83 29.41
CA ASP A 8 8.94 -38.95 29.80
C ASP A 8 10.15 -39.11 28.84
N PRO A 9 10.45 -38.10 27.99
CA PRO A 9 11.59 -38.16 27.06
C PRO A 9 12.91 -38.40 27.78
N HIS A 10 13.04 -37.91 29.01
CA HIS A 10 14.22 -38.08 29.86
C HIS A 10 14.46 -39.53 30.31
N GLU A 11 13.40 -40.31 30.54
CA GLU A 11 13.55 -41.73 30.90
C GLU A 11 13.89 -42.60 29.68
N ILE A 12 13.28 -42.31 28.52
CA ILE A 12 13.65 -42.95 27.24
C ILE A 12 15.14 -42.67 26.92
N ARG A 13 15.61 -41.44 27.15
CA ARG A 13 17.00 -41.04 26.93
C ARG A 13 17.95 -41.78 27.88
N ARG A 14 17.60 -41.87 29.17
CA ARG A 14 18.37 -42.61 30.18
C ARG A 14 18.52 -44.10 29.83
N ILE A 15 17.47 -44.70 29.27
CA ILE A 15 17.47 -46.09 28.78
C ILE A 15 18.35 -46.25 27.52
N CYS A 16 18.31 -45.30 26.58
CA CYS A 16 19.17 -45.29 25.38
C CYS A 16 20.67 -45.15 25.71
N ILE A 17 21.01 -44.36 26.74
CA ILE A 17 22.40 -44.15 27.19
C ILE A 17 22.96 -45.43 27.85
N MET A 18 22.15 -46.14 28.64
CA MET A 18 22.53 -47.44 29.21
C MET A 18 22.81 -48.50 28.14
N GLY A 19 22.15 -48.44 27.00
CA GLY A 19 22.28 -49.44 25.93
C GLY A 19 23.63 -49.43 25.19
N ARG A 20 24.40 -48.33 25.22
CA ARG A 20 25.59 -48.17 24.35
C ARG A 20 26.96 -48.27 25.03
N ASN A 21 27.08 -48.12 26.35
CA ASN A 21 28.39 -48.21 27.01
C ASN A 21 28.35 -48.43 28.53
N CYS A 22 27.48 -49.33 29.01
CA CYS A 22 27.55 -49.74 30.40
C CYS A 22 28.81 -50.55 30.69
N THR A 23 29.71 -50.02 31.52
CA THR A 23 30.73 -50.83 32.19
C THR A 23 30.07 -51.56 33.36
N LEU A 24 29.81 -52.84 33.17
CA LEU A 24 29.20 -53.70 34.18
C LEU A 24 30.25 -54.07 35.23
N ASN A 25 30.13 -53.53 36.44
CA ASN A 25 30.96 -53.95 37.56
C ASN A 25 30.22 -55.02 38.38
N LYS A 26 30.74 -56.26 38.40
CA LYS A 26 30.14 -57.38 39.14
C LYS A 26 30.68 -57.43 40.57
N GLY A 27 30.12 -56.59 41.44
CA GLY A 27 30.39 -56.59 42.88
C GLY A 27 29.14 -56.92 43.69
N ASN A 28 29.03 -58.17 44.17
CA ASN A 28 27.86 -58.73 44.85
C ASN A 28 26.58 -58.75 43.98
N ASN A 29 25.48 -59.36 44.44
CA ASN A 29 24.30 -59.78 43.65
C ASN A 29 23.47 -58.67 42.95
N ASN A 30 24.07 -57.54 42.60
CA ASN A 30 23.47 -56.37 41.98
C ASN A 30 24.33 -55.94 40.77
N MET A 31 23.69 -55.94 39.59
CA MET A 31 24.27 -55.45 38.34
C MET A 31 24.13 -53.93 38.31
N GLU A 32 25.21 -53.19 38.54
CA GLU A 32 25.18 -51.73 38.52
C GLU A 32 25.79 -51.22 37.21
N CYS A 33 24.94 -50.64 36.35
CA CYS A 33 25.34 -49.91 35.15
C CYS A 33 25.72 -48.49 35.57
N SER A 34 27.01 -48.19 35.72
CA SER A 34 27.45 -46.81 35.90
C SER A 34 27.69 -46.16 34.55
N VAL A 35 26.81 -45.24 34.14
CA VAL A 35 27.10 -44.31 33.05
C VAL A 35 28.08 -43.27 33.59
N SER A 36 29.14 -42.92 32.84
CA SER A 36 30.06 -41.86 33.25
C SER A 36 29.32 -40.51 33.32
N HIS A 37 29.30 -39.89 34.49
CA HIS A 37 28.56 -38.65 34.80
C HIS A 37 28.92 -37.50 33.83
N GLU A 38 30.15 -37.47 33.33
CA GLU A 38 30.61 -36.50 32.32
C GLU A 38 29.86 -36.61 30.98
N LYS A 39 29.38 -37.82 30.62
CA LYS A 39 28.68 -38.05 29.35
C LYS A 39 27.22 -37.62 29.41
N GLN A 40 26.59 -37.75 30.59
CA GLN A 40 25.24 -37.22 30.84
C GLN A 40 25.24 -35.69 30.81
N ASN A 41 26.22 -35.06 31.49
CA ASN A 41 26.36 -33.60 31.44
C ASN A 41 26.59 -33.08 30.01
N ALA A 42 27.45 -33.72 29.21
CA ALA A 42 27.71 -33.29 27.84
C ALA A 42 26.47 -33.40 26.92
N GLU A 43 25.65 -34.45 27.07
CA GLU A 43 24.40 -34.62 26.31
C GLU A 43 23.29 -33.64 26.78
N GLU A 44 23.32 -33.20 28.04
CA GLU A 44 22.40 -32.20 28.60
C GLU A 44 22.78 -30.78 28.13
N GLU A 45 24.09 -30.46 28.10
CA GLU A 45 24.61 -29.21 27.51
C GLU A 45 24.32 -29.11 26.00
N GLU A 46 24.44 -30.22 25.25
CA GLU A 46 24.10 -30.26 23.82
C GLU A 46 22.62 -29.97 23.57
N GLU A 47 21.72 -30.53 24.40
CA GLU A 47 20.27 -30.33 24.31
C GLU A 47 19.86 -28.90 24.66
N GLU A 48 20.49 -28.28 25.66
CA GLU A 48 20.26 -26.87 26.00
C GLU A 48 20.67 -25.94 24.85
N ILE A 49 21.80 -26.23 24.19
CA ILE A 49 22.26 -25.49 23.02
C ILE A 49 21.28 -25.67 21.84
N GLU A 50 20.78 -26.88 21.60
CA GLU A 50 19.80 -27.15 20.53
C GLU A 50 18.50 -26.38 20.76
N MET A 51 17.96 -26.38 21.98
CA MET A 51 16.76 -25.64 22.35
C MET A 51 16.94 -24.12 22.15
N LEU A 52 18.09 -23.58 22.53
CA LEU A 52 18.44 -22.17 22.28
C LEU A 52 18.48 -21.89 20.78
N LEU A 53 19.14 -22.75 20.00
CA LEU A 53 19.27 -22.59 18.55
C LEU A 53 17.90 -22.60 17.86
N GLU A 54 17.01 -23.51 18.26
CA GLU A 54 15.64 -23.60 17.74
C GLU A 54 14.83 -22.34 18.09
N ASN A 55 14.97 -21.83 19.32
CA ASN A 55 14.34 -20.56 19.69
C ASN A 55 14.83 -19.38 18.83
N TYR A 56 16.15 -19.30 18.59
CA TYR A 56 16.73 -18.28 17.72
C TYR A 56 16.25 -18.40 16.28
N LEU A 57 16.17 -19.63 15.75
CA LEU A 57 15.71 -19.89 14.40
C LEU A 57 14.24 -19.51 14.24
N GLN A 58 13.38 -19.88 15.19
CA GLN A 58 11.97 -19.51 15.21
C GLN A 58 11.77 -17.99 15.34
N ARG A 59 12.59 -17.30 16.15
CA ARG A 59 12.58 -15.84 16.22
C ARG A 59 13.02 -15.20 14.90
N CYS A 60 14.03 -15.77 14.24
CA CYS A 60 14.50 -15.28 12.94
C CYS A 60 13.40 -15.39 11.88
N GLU A 61 12.73 -16.54 11.79
CA GLU A 61 11.62 -16.76 10.86
C GLU A 61 10.43 -15.83 11.15
N SER A 62 10.07 -15.68 12.43
CA SER A 62 9.01 -14.75 12.85
C SER A 62 9.36 -13.29 12.51
N CYS A 63 10.61 -12.87 12.72
CA CYS A 63 11.08 -11.54 12.35
C CYS A 63 11.06 -11.35 10.83
N HIS A 64 11.50 -12.36 10.07
CA HIS A 64 11.47 -12.35 8.62
C HIS A 64 10.05 -12.20 8.07
N GLY A 65 9.10 -13.00 8.57
CA GLY A 65 7.69 -12.90 8.18
C GLY A 65 7.05 -11.57 8.57
N GLN A 66 7.43 -10.98 9.70
CA GLN A 66 6.99 -9.63 10.08
C GLN A 66 7.56 -8.55 9.14
N ALA A 67 8.84 -8.66 8.77
CA ALA A 67 9.49 -7.74 7.85
C ALA A 67 8.87 -7.81 6.44
N GLU A 68 8.54 -9.02 5.95
CA GLU A 68 7.87 -9.23 4.67
C GLU A 68 6.47 -8.60 4.66
N ARG A 69 5.66 -8.82 5.70
CA ARG A 69 4.35 -8.19 5.84
C ARG A 69 4.42 -6.67 5.87
N LEU A 70 5.43 -6.12 6.57
CA LEU A 70 5.63 -4.68 6.62
C LEU A 70 6.04 -4.13 5.26
N LEU A 71 6.90 -4.85 4.53
CA LEU A 71 7.31 -4.49 3.17
C LEU A 71 6.11 -4.50 2.21
N ASP A 72 5.26 -5.52 2.28
CA ASP A 72 4.06 -5.59 1.44
C ASP A 72 3.05 -4.51 1.79
N SER A 73 2.87 -4.20 3.08
CA SER A 73 2.04 -3.08 3.52
C SER A 73 2.60 -1.74 3.02
N ALA A 74 3.93 -1.58 3.00
CA ALA A 74 4.58 -0.38 2.47
C ALA A 74 4.39 -0.25 0.95
N ARG A 75 4.46 -1.36 0.21
CA ARG A 75 4.16 -1.39 -1.24
C ARG A 75 2.70 -1.04 -1.53
N GLU A 76 1.77 -1.58 -0.77
CA GLU A 76 0.34 -1.24 -0.90
C GLU A 76 0.10 0.26 -0.62
N MET A 77 0.82 0.82 0.37
CA MET A 77 0.78 2.25 0.63
C MET A 77 1.37 3.07 -0.53
N GLU A 78 2.47 2.63 -1.14
CA GLU A 78 3.08 3.27 -2.31
C GLU A 78 2.09 3.28 -3.49
N ASP A 79 1.45 2.15 -3.78
CA ASP A 79 0.43 2.05 -4.83
C ASP A 79 -0.76 2.96 -4.55
N SER A 80 -1.23 3.03 -3.29
CA SER A 80 -2.30 3.93 -2.87
C SER A 80 -1.93 5.42 -3.06
N ILE A 81 -0.69 5.79 -2.73
CA ILE A 81 -0.16 7.14 -2.97
C ILE A 81 -0.07 7.41 -4.48
N ALA A 82 0.39 6.45 -5.28
CA ALA A 82 0.50 6.59 -6.73
C ALA A 82 -0.86 6.81 -7.39
N VAL A 83 -1.89 6.06 -6.97
CA VAL A 83 -3.28 6.26 -7.43
C VAL A 83 -3.80 7.63 -7.00
N SER A 84 -3.56 8.01 -5.75
CA SER A 84 -4.00 9.31 -5.22
C SER A 84 -3.35 10.49 -5.96
N LEU A 85 -2.06 10.38 -6.28
CA LEU A 85 -1.34 11.40 -7.05
C LEU A 85 -1.87 11.49 -8.48
N SER A 86 -2.14 10.34 -9.12
CA SER A 86 -2.77 10.28 -10.43
C SER A 86 -4.13 10.97 -10.45
N SER A 87 -4.95 10.75 -9.42
CA SER A 87 -6.25 11.41 -9.25
C SER A 87 -6.13 12.93 -9.10
N ARG A 88 -5.19 13.41 -8.26
CA ARG A 88 -4.94 14.86 -8.11
C ARG A 88 -4.48 15.51 -9.41
N ARG A 89 -3.62 14.85 -10.19
CA ARG A 89 -3.21 15.36 -11.51
C ARG A 89 -4.39 15.50 -12.46
N LEU A 90 -5.32 14.54 -12.44
CA LEU A 90 -6.52 14.58 -13.27
C LEU A 90 -7.47 15.71 -12.82
N GLU A 91 -7.58 15.97 -11.52
CA GLU A 91 -8.31 17.13 -10.99
C GLU A 91 -7.71 18.46 -11.47
N VAL A 92 -6.38 18.60 -11.45
CA VAL A 92 -5.69 19.80 -11.98
C VAL A 92 -5.95 19.97 -13.47
N SER A 93 -5.82 18.90 -14.27
CA SER A 93 -6.08 18.95 -15.71
C SER A 93 -7.54 19.34 -16.01
N ARG A 94 -8.48 18.90 -15.18
CA ARG A 94 -9.89 19.31 -15.29
C ARG A 94 -10.07 20.80 -15.08
N VAL A 95 -9.41 21.39 -14.08
CA VAL A 95 -9.47 22.84 -13.83
C VAL A 95 -8.82 23.61 -14.98
N GLU A 96 -7.68 23.14 -15.48
CA GLU A 96 -6.99 23.73 -16.64
C GLU A 96 -7.89 23.76 -17.88
N LEU A 97 -8.56 22.65 -18.21
CA LEU A 97 -9.52 22.58 -19.31
C LEU A 97 -10.69 23.54 -19.12
N LEU A 98 -11.26 23.64 -17.90
CA LEU A 98 -12.33 24.59 -17.60
C LEU A 98 -11.88 26.04 -17.81
N LEU A 99 -10.68 26.38 -17.37
CA LEU A 99 -10.10 27.71 -17.56
C LEU A 99 -9.86 28.01 -19.05
N GLN A 100 -9.29 27.06 -19.80
CA GLN A 100 -9.02 27.23 -21.23
C GLN A 100 -10.30 27.47 -22.03
N VAL A 101 -11.39 26.79 -21.69
CA VAL A 101 -12.65 27.02 -22.41
C VAL A 101 -13.32 28.32 -21.93
N GLY A 102 -13.21 28.66 -20.65
CA GLY A 102 -13.63 29.97 -20.15
C GLY A 102 -12.94 31.12 -20.89
N THR A 103 -11.61 31.04 -21.07
CA THR A 103 -10.85 32.05 -21.81
C THR A 103 -11.21 32.07 -23.29
N PHE A 104 -11.49 30.91 -23.91
CA PHE A 104 -11.99 30.86 -25.29
C PHE A 104 -13.33 31.60 -25.44
N CYS A 105 -14.31 31.37 -24.56
CA CYS A 105 -15.59 32.09 -24.57
C CYS A 105 -15.40 33.60 -24.42
N VAL A 106 -14.53 34.03 -23.49
CA VAL A 106 -14.19 35.45 -23.29
C VAL A 106 -13.49 36.03 -24.51
N ALA A 107 -12.57 35.30 -25.14
CA ALA A 107 -11.84 35.75 -26.32
C ALA A 107 -12.78 35.98 -27.51
N VAL A 108 -13.76 35.09 -27.73
CA VAL A 108 -14.79 35.29 -28.77
C VAL A 108 -15.64 36.53 -28.47
N GLY A 109 -16.08 36.72 -27.22
CA GLY A 109 -16.82 37.92 -26.82
C GLY A 109 -16.01 39.20 -27.00
N ALA A 110 -14.73 39.19 -26.63
CA ALA A 110 -13.80 40.30 -26.79
C ALA A 110 -13.52 40.60 -28.27
N LEU A 111 -13.47 39.58 -29.14
CA LEU A 111 -13.34 39.75 -30.58
C LEU A 111 -14.56 40.47 -31.17
N VAL A 112 -15.77 40.05 -30.80
CA VAL A 112 -17.00 40.71 -31.24
C VAL A 112 -17.04 42.16 -30.74
N ALA A 113 -16.77 42.38 -29.45
CA ALA A 113 -16.69 43.71 -28.87
C ALA A 113 -15.62 44.58 -29.55
N GLY A 114 -14.47 44.01 -29.89
CA GLY A 114 -13.39 44.68 -30.61
C GLY A 114 -13.80 45.09 -32.03
N ILE A 115 -14.50 44.23 -32.78
CA ILE A 115 -15.01 44.55 -34.12
C ILE A 115 -15.95 45.76 -34.09
N PHE A 116 -16.84 45.82 -33.10
CA PHE A 116 -17.77 46.94 -32.93
C PHE A 116 -17.15 48.18 -32.27
N GLY A 117 -16.08 48.02 -31.49
CA GLY A 117 -15.36 49.13 -30.84
C GLY A 117 -14.27 49.77 -31.71
N MET A 118 -13.93 49.16 -32.85
CA MET A 118 -13.06 49.78 -33.85
C MET A 118 -13.79 50.92 -34.57
N ASN A 119 -13.05 51.99 -34.91
CA ASN A 119 -13.55 53.18 -35.63
C ASN A 119 -13.89 52.88 -37.10
N LEU A 120 -14.78 51.91 -37.31
CA LEU A 120 -15.41 51.55 -38.56
C LEU A 120 -16.82 52.13 -38.52
N LYS A 121 -17.26 52.75 -39.61
CA LYS A 121 -18.59 53.38 -39.72
C LYS A 121 -19.66 52.28 -39.80
N SER A 122 -19.94 51.66 -38.67
CA SER A 122 -20.98 50.66 -38.50
C SER A 122 -22.28 51.41 -38.25
N TYR A 123 -23.17 51.46 -39.24
CA TYR A 123 -24.51 52.07 -39.13
C TYR A 123 -25.39 51.46 -38.01
N LEU A 124 -24.87 50.49 -37.23
CA LEU A 124 -25.45 50.00 -35.98
C LEU A 124 -25.36 51.00 -34.81
N GLU A 125 -24.47 52.00 -34.87
CA GLU A 125 -24.23 52.94 -33.76
C GLU A 125 -25.32 54.02 -33.64
N GLU A 126 -26.03 54.35 -34.73
CA GLU A 126 -27.15 55.30 -34.74
C GLU A 126 -28.39 54.79 -33.97
N HIS A 127 -28.48 53.49 -33.72
CA HIS A 127 -29.59 52.88 -33.00
C HIS A 127 -29.12 52.36 -31.62
N VAL A 128 -29.49 53.07 -30.56
CA VAL A 128 -29.27 52.67 -29.15
C VAL A 128 -29.74 51.24 -28.86
N LEU A 129 -30.80 50.79 -29.55
CA LEU A 129 -31.32 49.42 -29.44
C LEU A 129 -30.33 48.36 -29.95
N ALA A 130 -29.57 48.64 -31.00
CA ALA A 130 -28.67 47.67 -31.61
C ALA A 130 -27.43 47.44 -30.73
N PHE A 131 -26.93 48.48 -30.06
CA PHE A 131 -25.89 48.39 -29.05
C PHE A 131 -26.32 47.54 -27.83
N TRP A 132 -27.54 47.74 -27.34
CA TRP A 132 -28.07 46.94 -26.23
C TRP A 132 -28.29 45.48 -26.64
N LEU A 133 -28.74 45.22 -27.87
CA LEU A 133 -28.93 43.86 -28.41
C LEU A 133 -27.61 43.11 -28.57
N THR A 134 -26.56 43.75 -29.08
CA THR A 134 -25.24 43.11 -29.23
C THR A 134 -24.60 42.84 -27.87
N THR A 135 -24.66 43.81 -26.94
CA THR A 135 -24.13 43.64 -25.59
C THR A 135 -24.87 42.54 -24.82
N ALA A 136 -26.20 42.54 -24.85
CA ALA A 136 -27.00 41.49 -24.26
C ALA A 136 -26.76 40.13 -24.94
N GLY A 137 -26.59 40.12 -26.26
CA GLY A 137 -26.27 38.92 -27.04
C GLY A 137 -24.91 38.31 -26.67
N ILE A 138 -23.88 39.12 -26.43
CA ILE A 138 -22.57 38.65 -25.97
C ILE A 138 -22.67 38.06 -24.56
N ILE A 139 -23.39 38.71 -23.64
CA ILE A 139 -23.56 38.22 -22.27
C ILE A 139 -24.36 36.92 -22.23
N ILE A 140 -25.53 36.89 -22.88
CA ILE A 140 -26.39 35.72 -22.94
C ILE A 140 -25.71 34.58 -23.69
N GLY A 141 -25.06 34.88 -24.83
CA GLY A 141 -24.29 33.92 -25.61
C GLY A 141 -23.13 33.33 -24.81
N GLY A 142 -22.43 34.14 -24.01
CA GLY A 142 -21.38 33.68 -23.10
C GLY A 142 -21.90 32.74 -22.01
N ILE A 143 -23.04 33.07 -21.38
CA ILE A 143 -23.68 32.23 -20.36
C ILE A 143 -24.15 30.90 -20.97
N ILE A 144 -24.79 30.94 -22.15
CA ILE A 144 -25.25 29.73 -22.84
C ILE A 144 -24.06 28.87 -23.27
N ALA A 145 -23.01 29.46 -23.84
CA ALA A 145 -21.81 28.74 -24.23
C ALA A 145 -21.14 28.08 -23.02
N PHE A 146 -21.02 28.80 -21.90
CA PHE A 146 -20.49 28.24 -20.65
C PHE A 146 -21.35 27.09 -20.13
N PHE A 147 -22.68 27.22 -20.14
CA PHE A 147 -23.60 26.20 -19.66
C PHE A 147 -23.63 24.96 -20.56
N LEU A 148 -23.64 25.15 -21.88
CA LEU A 148 -23.53 24.07 -22.86
C LEU A 148 -22.21 23.31 -22.70
N MET A 149 -21.13 24.03 -22.48
CA MET A 149 -19.81 23.42 -22.34
C MET A 149 -19.64 22.70 -21.00
N TYR A 150 -20.14 23.28 -19.91
CA TYR A 150 -20.24 22.61 -18.62
C TYR A 150 -21.10 21.34 -18.70
N SER A 151 -22.24 21.41 -19.39
CA SER A 151 -23.12 20.27 -19.64
C SER A 151 -22.44 19.22 -20.52
N TYR A 152 -21.70 19.62 -21.55
CA TYR A 152 -20.94 18.72 -22.43
C TYR A 152 -19.82 18.00 -21.67
N LEU A 153 -19.04 18.71 -20.86
CA LEU A 153 -18.04 18.14 -19.96
C LEU A 153 -18.66 17.14 -18.97
N ARG A 154 -19.85 17.46 -18.45
CA ARG A 154 -20.60 16.59 -17.53
C ARG A 154 -21.17 15.36 -18.25
N ALA A 155 -21.66 15.52 -19.48
CA ALA A 155 -22.28 14.46 -20.28
C ALA A 155 -21.26 13.48 -20.84
N ARG A 156 -20.07 13.97 -21.24
CA ARG A 156 -19.03 13.11 -21.80
C ARG A 156 -18.36 12.19 -20.79
N LYS A 157 -18.65 12.32 -19.48
CA LYS A 157 -18.06 11.48 -18.43
C LYS A 157 -16.60 11.14 -18.75
N ILE A 158 -15.75 12.14 -19.02
CA ILE A 158 -14.30 11.91 -19.09
C ILE A 158 -13.76 11.83 -17.65
N PHE A 159 -14.51 11.08 -16.84
CA PHE A 159 -14.49 10.75 -15.43
C PHE A 159 -15.65 9.79 -15.19
#